data_AF-A0A523CV15-F1
#
_entry.id   AF-A0A523CV15-F1
#
_cell.length_a   1.000
_cell.length_b   1.000
_cell.length_c   1.000
_cell.angle_alpha   90.00
_cell.angle_beta   90.00
_cell.angle_gamma   90.00
#
_symmetry.space_group_name_H-M   'P 1'
#
loop_
_entity.id
_entity.type
_entity.pdbx_description
1 polymer ?
#
loop_
_entity_poly.entity_id
_entity_poly.type
_entity_poly.pdbx_seq_one_letter_code
_entity_poly.pdbx_strand_id
1 'polypeptide(L)' 'MVAKGIYWTEAVSQFEKLFILRALEKSNGNLSRAAETMGVHRNTLSKKLREHKIEKKRIS' A
#
# COMPACT_ATOMS: atom_id res chain seq x y z
N MET A 1 14.03 12.13 -13.36
CA MET A 1 12.89 11.66 -14.18
C MET A 1 13.42 10.57 -15.08
N VAL A 2 12.67 9.48 -15.27
CA VAL A 2 12.95 8.49 -16.32
C VAL A 2 11.79 8.57 -17.32
N ALA A 3 12.09 8.37 -18.60
CA ALA A 3 11.20 8.37 -19.77
C ALA A 3 9.72 8.76 -19.54
N LYS A 4 9.26 9.82 -20.24
CA LYS A 4 7.87 10.33 -20.24
C LYS A 4 7.36 10.98 -18.96
N GLY A 5 8.24 11.52 -18.11
CA GLY A 5 7.82 12.44 -17.05
C GLY A 5 7.54 11.81 -15.69
N ILE A 6 7.87 10.52 -15.49
CA ILE A 6 7.71 9.87 -14.20
C ILE A 6 8.85 10.31 -13.27
N TYR A 7 8.47 10.90 -12.14
CA TYR A 7 9.39 11.24 -11.07
C TYR A 7 9.66 10.01 -10.19
N TRP A 8 10.86 9.95 -9.62
CA TRP A 8 11.24 8.87 -8.71
C TRP A 8 10.24 8.74 -7.54
N THR A 9 9.85 9.88 -6.97
CA THR A 9 8.87 9.95 -5.88
C THR A 9 7.50 9.38 -6.27
N GLU A 10 7.07 9.61 -7.51
CA GLU A 10 5.83 9.05 -8.04
C GLU A 10 5.93 7.54 -8.22
N ALA A 11 7.05 7.04 -8.78
CA ALA A 11 7.28 5.61 -8.93
C ALA A 11 7.27 4.88 -7.57
N VAL A 12 7.96 5.43 -6.57
CA VAL A 12 7.97 4.90 -5.21
C VAL A 12 6.55 4.89 -4.61
N SER A 13 5.79 5.98 -4.79
CA SER A 13 4.42 6.09 -4.30
C SER A 13 3.49 5.04 -4.93
N GLN A 14 3.57 4.84 -6.25
CA GLN A 14 2.76 3.84 -6.95
C GLN A 14 3.15 2.41 -6.54
N PHE A 15 4.45 2.13 -6.42
CA PHE A 15 4.91 0.83 -5.95
C PHE A 15 4.40 0.53 -4.54
N GLU A 16 4.52 1.50 -3.62
CA GLU A 16 4.04 1.35 -2.25
C GLU A 16 2.53 1.07 -2.20
N LYS A 17 1.74 1.81 -3.00
CA LYS A 17 0.29 1.58 -3.12
C LYS A 17 -0.03 0.16 -3.58
N LEU A 18 0.66 -0.33 -4.62
CA LEU A 18 0.48 -1.69 -5.12
C LEU A 18 0.88 -2.75 -4.09
N PHE A 19 1.98 -2.51 -3.39
CA PHE A 19 2.47 -3.42 -2.34
C PHE A 19 1.47 -3.56 -1.20
N ILE A 20 0.89 -2.44 -0.73
CA ILE A 20 -0.17 -2.42 0.29
C ILE A 20 -1.40 -3.22 -0.16
N LEU A 21 -1.85 -3.00 -1.40
CA LEU A 21 -3.02 -3.70 -1.95
C LEU A 21 -2.79 -5.22 -1.98
N ARG A 22 -1.63 -5.67 -2.44
CA ARG A 22 -1.28 -7.11 -2.49
C ARG A 22 -1.16 -7.73 -1.10
N ALA A 23 -0.61 -7.00 -0.13
CA ALA A 23 -0.54 -7.48 1.25
C ALA A 23 -1.95 -7.64 1.87
N LEU A 24 -2.85 -6.70 1.58
CA LEU A 24 -4.24 -6.74 2.04
C LEU A 24 -5.04 -7.87 1.38
N GLU A 25 -4.89 -8.07 0.07
CA GLU A 25 -5.49 -9.17 -0.68
C GLU A 25 -5.07 -10.53 -0.09
N LYS A 26 -3.76 -10.75 0.10
CA LYS A 26 -3.23 -11.98 0.74
C LYS A 26 -3.69 -12.19 2.19
N SER A 27 -4.13 -11.12 2.84
CA SER A 27 -4.61 -11.14 4.23
C SER A 27 -6.13 -11.10 4.34
N ASN A 28 -6.87 -11.21 3.23
CA ASN A 28 -8.33 -11.06 3.17
C ASN A 28 -8.80 -9.76 3.85
N GLY A 29 -8.09 -8.66 3.62
CA GLY A 29 -8.37 -7.36 4.22
C GLY A 29 -8.01 -7.23 5.71
N ASN A 30 -7.43 -8.26 6.33
CA ASN A 30 -6.96 -8.16 7.71
C ASN A 30 -5.73 -7.25 7.79
N LEU A 31 -5.93 -6.07 8.39
CA LEU A 31 -4.90 -5.04 8.50
C LEU A 31 -3.70 -5.47 9.34
N SER A 32 -3.91 -6.23 10.42
CA SER A 32 -2.82 -6.66 11.29
C SER A 32 -1.93 -7.68 10.58
N ARG A 33 -2.55 -8.67 9.92
CA ARG A 33 -1.84 -9.70 9.14
C ARG A 33 -1.14 -9.12 7.91
N ALA A 34 -1.75 -8.12 7.25
CA ALA A 34 -1.13 -7.41 6.15
C ALA A 34 0.10 -6.60 6.63
N ALA A 35 0.01 -5.94 7.79
CA ALA A 35 1.13 -5.21 8.37
C ALA A 35 2.29 -6.14 8.74
N GLU A 36 1.98 -7.29 9.36
CA GLU A 36 2.94 -8.35 9.65
C GLU A 36 3.62 -8.87 8.37
N THR A 37 2.84 -9.15 7.32
CA THR A 37 3.36 -9.60 6.01
C THR A 37 4.27 -8.55 5.36
N MET A 38 3.95 -7.27 5.54
CA MET A 38 4.76 -6.15 5.06
C MET A 38 5.99 -5.88 5.94
N GLY A 39 6.11 -6.51 7.12
CA GLY A 39 7.18 -6.25 8.08
C GLY A 39 7.09 -4.87 8.73
N VAL A 40 5.88 -4.30 8.87
CA VAL A 40 5.65 -2.97 9.45
C VAL A 40 4.65 -3.03 10.59
N HIS A 41 4.67 -1.99 11.44
CA HIS A 41 3.63 -1.84 12.46
C HIS A 41 2.26 -1.54 11.83
N ARG A 42 1.17 -2.08 12.40
CA ARG A 42 -0.21 -1.83 11.96
C ARG A 42 -0.53 -0.33 11.81
N ASN A 43 -0.01 0.50 12.72
CA ASN A 43 -0.22 1.95 12.68
C ASN A 43 0.42 2.60 11.44
N THR A 44 1.58 2.11 11.02
CA THR A 44 2.26 2.55 9.79
C THR A 44 1.40 2.21 8.58
N LEU A 45 0.90 0.97 8.50
CA LEU A 45 0.02 0.57 7.41
C LEU A 45 -1.29 1.36 7.40
N SER A 46 -1.90 1.60 8.57
CA SER A 46 -3.09 2.43 8.72
C SER A 46 -2.86 3.86 8.22
N LYS A 47 -1.72 4.48 8.55
CA LYS A 47 -1.36 5.81 8.06
C LYS A 47 -1.21 5.81 6.54
N LYS A 48 -0.47 4.84 5.98
CA LYS A 48 -0.27 4.72 4.53
C LYS A 48 -1.56 4.49 3.75
N LEU A 49 -2.51 3.72 4.30
CA LEU A 49 -3.84 3.55 3.70
C LEU A 49 -4.58 4.88 3.51
N ARG A 50 -4.50 5.78 4.51
CA ARG A 50 -5.11 7.12 4.41
C ARG A 50 -4.37 7.99 3.41
N GLU A 51 -3.04 7.97 3.43
CA GLU A 51 -2.20 8.76 2.51
C GLU A 51 -2.46 8.38 1.04
N HIS A 52 -2.59 7.08 0.76
CA HIS A 52 -2.84 6.56 -0.59
C HIS A 52 -4.32 6.50 -0.98
N LYS A 53 -5.23 6.94 -0.09
CA LYS A 53 -6.69 6.90 -0.26
C LYS A 53 -7.19 5.54 -0.75
N ILE A 54 -6.71 4.47 -0.12
CA ILE A 54 -7.09 3.09 -0.48
C ILE A 54 -8.41 2.75 0.23
N GLU A 55 -9.46 2.54 -0.55
CA GLU A 55 -10.78 2.18 -0.04
C GLU A 55 -10.93 0.67 0.18
N LYS A 56 -11.64 0.29 1.25
CA LYS A 56 -11.90 -1.13 1.58
C LYS A 56 -12.63 -1.89 0.46
N LYS A 57 -13.44 -1.20 -0.35
CA LYS A 57 -14.18 -1.80 -1.47
C LYS A 57 -13.28 -2.39 -2.55
N ARG A 58 -12.00 -2.00 -2.61
CA ARG A 58 -11.01 -2.56 -3.54
C ARG A 58 -10.38 -3.88 -3.06
N ILE A 59 -10.72 -4.33 -1.85
CA ILE A 59 -10.09 -5.48 -1.18
C ILE A 59 -11.10 -6.62 -0.95
N SER A 60 -12.40 -6.32 -1.00
CA SER A 60 -13.52 -7.25 -0.85
C SER A 60 -13.98 -7.83 -2.17
#